data_AF-F6DEI0-F1
#
_entry.id   AF-F6DEI0-F1
#
_cell.length_a   1.000
_cell.length_b   1.000
_cell.length_c   1.000
_cell.angle_alpha   90.00
_cell.angle_beta   90.00
_cell.angle_gamma   90.00
#
_symmetry.space_group_name_H-M   'P 1'
#
loop_
_entity.id
_entity.type
_entity.pdbx_description
1 polymer ?
#
loop_
_entity_poly.entity_id
_entity_poly.type
_entity_poly.pdbx_seq_one_letter_code
_entity_poly.pdbx_strand_id
1 'polypeptide(L)'
;MDKVVDKDRPVYVISVAAELVEMHPQTLRLYERKGLIKPKRSSGKTRLYSERDIEKLREIRRLTQELGVNLAGVEEIMRLRSELEALQARFEAEVARLKAEIGDRFQELERKALPPPGETPKPSPKDRPVYVISVAAELVEMHPQTLRLYERKGLIKPKRSSGKTRLYSERDIEKLREIRRLTQELGVNLAGVEEIMRLRSELEALQARFEAEVARLKLLLLEKEKEEVLGGG
;
A
#
# COMPACT_ATOMS: atom_id res chain seq x y z
N MET A 1 -21.64 0.73 -24.94
CA MET A 1 -20.46 1.52 -25.32
C MET A 1 -20.17 2.47 -24.16
N ASP A 2 -19.63 1.95 -23.05
CA ASP A 2 -19.22 2.81 -21.94
C ASP A 2 -17.95 3.54 -22.38
N LYS A 3 -18.06 4.86 -22.58
CA LYS A 3 -16.88 5.71 -22.72
C LYS A 3 -16.08 5.54 -21.44
N VAL A 4 -14.88 4.97 -21.54
CA VAL A 4 -13.88 5.07 -20.48
C VAL A 4 -13.67 6.57 -20.25
N VAL A 5 -14.28 7.11 -19.21
CA VAL A 5 -14.15 8.52 -18.84
C VAL A 5 -12.70 8.67 -18.41
N ASP A 6 -11.93 9.47 -19.16
CA ASP A 6 -10.59 9.87 -18.75
C ASP A 6 -10.69 10.66 -17.44
N LYS A 7 -10.47 9.96 -16.32
CA LYS A 7 -10.57 10.51 -14.97
C LYS A 7 -9.51 11.58 -14.69
N ASP A 8 -8.46 11.68 -15.52
CA ASP A 8 -7.37 12.65 -15.42
C ASP A 8 -7.65 13.94 -16.21
N ARG A 9 -8.76 13.98 -16.95
CA ARG A 9 -9.21 15.17 -17.68
C ARG A 9 -9.67 16.24 -16.69
N PRO A 10 -9.03 17.41 -16.65
CA PRO A 10 -9.38 18.47 -15.70
C PRO A 10 -10.60 19.25 -16.22
N VAL A 11 -11.77 19.03 -15.62
CA VAL A 11 -13.05 19.60 -16.09
C VAL A 11 -13.75 20.47 -15.05
N TYR A 12 -13.48 20.26 -13.76
CA TYR A 12 -14.18 20.93 -12.67
C TYR A 12 -13.45 22.20 -12.23
N VAL A 13 -14.12 23.34 -12.21
CA VAL A 13 -13.58 24.54 -11.56
C VAL A 13 -13.64 24.40 -10.03
N ILE A 14 -12.87 25.23 -9.31
CA ILE A 14 -12.78 25.12 -7.85
C ILE A 14 -14.12 25.22 -7.11
N SER A 15 -15.08 26.01 -7.60
CA SER A 15 -16.42 26.12 -6.99
C SER A 15 -17.18 24.80 -7.08
N VAL A 16 -17.21 24.20 -8.28
CA VAL A 16 -17.85 22.90 -8.51
C VAL A 16 -17.12 21.80 -7.73
N ALA A 17 -15.79 21.80 -7.74
CA ALA A 17 -15.01 20.83 -6.99
C ALA A 17 -15.29 20.90 -5.48
N ALA A 18 -15.40 22.12 -4.93
CA ALA A 18 -15.73 22.37 -3.52
C ALA A 18 -17.13 21.85 -3.15
N GLU A 19 -18.11 22.05 -4.02
CA GLU A 19 -19.47 21.54 -3.85
C GLU A 19 -19.51 20.01 -3.88
N LEU A 20 -18.87 19.38 -4.87
CA LEU A 20 -18.83 17.91 -5.05
C LEU A 20 -18.22 17.13 -3.89
N VAL A 21 -17.40 17.79 -3.09
CA VAL A 21 -16.71 17.19 -1.92
C VAL A 21 -17.19 17.77 -0.60
N GLU A 22 -18.15 18.71 -0.66
CA GLU A 22 -18.73 19.45 0.47
C GLU A 22 -17.67 20.11 1.37
N MET A 23 -16.72 20.81 0.75
CA MET A 23 -15.66 21.53 1.46
C MET A 23 -15.57 22.98 1.00
N HIS A 24 -15.10 23.86 1.89
CA HIS A 24 -14.88 25.26 1.54
C HIS A 24 -13.74 25.40 0.49
N PRO A 25 -13.85 26.30 -0.51
CA PRO A 25 -12.78 26.51 -1.50
C PRO A 25 -11.41 26.89 -0.90
N GLN A 26 -11.38 27.52 0.28
CA GLN A 26 -10.11 27.80 0.98
C GLN A 26 -9.45 26.52 1.50
N THR A 27 -10.22 25.49 1.87
CA THR A 27 -9.73 24.17 2.27
C THR A 27 -9.05 23.47 1.10
N LEU A 28 -9.66 23.50 -0.09
CA LEU A 28 -9.03 22.97 -1.31
C LEU A 28 -7.71 23.69 -1.61
N ARG A 29 -7.67 25.03 -1.47
CA ARG A 29 -6.42 25.81 -1.60
C ARG A 29 -5.39 25.45 -0.54
N LEU A 30 -5.80 25.13 0.68
CA LEU A 30 -4.90 24.67 1.73
C LEU A 30 -4.27 23.33 1.35
N TYR A 31 -5.06 22.37 0.87
CA TYR A 31 -4.58 21.06 0.42
C TYR A 31 -3.65 21.17 -0.79
N GLU A 32 -3.93 22.07 -1.74
CA GLU A 32 -3.00 22.40 -2.84
C GLU A 32 -1.66 22.95 -2.31
N ARG A 33 -1.68 23.91 -1.38
CA ARG A 33 -0.45 24.46 -0.78
C ARG A 33 0.36 23.41 -0.01
N LYS A 34 -0.32 22.46 0.60
CA LYS A 34 0.29 21.31 1.30
C LYS A 34 0.73 20.20 0.34
N GLY A 35 0.51 20.36 -0.97
CA GLY A 35 0.93 19.39 -1.98
C GLY A 35 0.07 18.13 -2.07
N LEU A 36 -1.01 18.03 -1.29
CA LEU A 36 -1.92 16.88 -1.26
C LEU A 36 -2.72 16.72 -2.56
N ILE A 37 -2.92 17.82 -3.27
CA ILE A 37 -3.56 17.85 -4.59
C ILE A 37 -2.80 18.79 -5.53
N LYS A 38 -2.82 18.49 -6.83
CA LYS A 38 -2.10 19.25 -7.86
C LYS A 38 -3.01 19.49 -9.08
N PRO A 39 -4.07 20.33 -8.95
CA PRO A 39 -4.98 20.61 -10.04
C PRO A 39 -4.24 21.27 -11.22
N LYS A 40 -4.66 20.96 -12.45
CA LYS A 40 -4.12 21.59 -13.65
C LYS A 40 -4.60 23.04 -13.76
N ARG A 41 -3.82 23.90 -14.40
CA ARG A 41 -4.24 25.27 -14.71
C ARG A 41 -4.63 25.38 -16.17
N SER A 42 -5.76 26.01 -16.47
CA SER A 42 -6.14 26.36 -17.85
C SER A 42 -5.29 27.50 -18.40
N SER A 43 -5.40 27.77 -19.70
CA SER A 43 -4.79 28.93 -20.37
C SER A 43 -5.13 30.27 -19.69
N GLY A 44 -6.30 30.37 -19.05
CA GLY A 44 -6.74 31.52 -18.26
C GLY A 44 -6.27 31.54 -16.79
N LYS A 45 -5.30 30.70 -16.40
CA LYS A 45 -4.79 30.51 -15.02
C LYS A 45 -5.81 29.95 -14.00
N THR A 46 -7.01 29.58 -14.42
CA THR A 46 -8.02 28.95 -13.55
C THR A 46 -7.63 27.51 -13.20
N ARG A 47 -7.82 27.13 -11.93
CA ARG A 47 -7.63 25.75 -11.46
C ARG A 47 -8.75 24.86 -11.99
N LEU A 48 -8.35 23.78 -12.65
CA LEU A 48 -9.23 22.74 -13.13
C LEU A 48 -8.86 21.42 -12.46
N TYR A 49 -9.85 20.85 -11.80
CA TYR A 49 -9.79 19.59 -11.07
C TYR A 49 -10.32 18.48 -11.98
N SER A 50 -9.64 17.35 -11.95
CA SER A 50 -10.05 16.11 -12.60
C SER A 50 -10.93 15.29 -11.68
N GLU A 51 -11.61 14.26 -12.19
CA GLU A 51 -12.39 13.34 -11.32
C GLU A 51 -11.47 12.66 -10.29
N ARG A 52 -10.22 12.34 -10.68
CA ARG A 52 -9.21 11.85 -9.71
C ARG A 52 -8.93 12.84 -8.59
N ASP A 53 -8.88 14.14 -8.88
CA ASP A 53 -8.69 15.14 -7.83
C ASP A 53 -9.88 15.18 -6.88
N ILE A 54 -11.10 15.00 -7.40
CA ILE A 54 -12.32 14.92 -6.58
C ILE A 54 -12.29 13.68 -5.68
N GLU A 55 -11.93 12.51 -6.23
CA GLU A 55 -11.76 11.27 -5.44
C GLU A 55 -10.72 11.44 -4.33
N LYS A 56 -9.55 12.05 -4.63
CA LYS A 56 -8.52 12.37 -3.63
C LYS A 56 -9.03 13.33 -2.56
N LEU A 57 -9.78 14.36 -2.94
CA LEU A 57 -10.35 15.33 -1.99
C LEU A 57 -11.39 14.68 -1.07
N ARG A 58 -12.23 13.78 -1.58
CA ARG A 58 -13.17 12.99 -0.75
C ARG A 58 -12.42 12.12 0.25
N GLU A 59 -11.34 11.47 -0.19
CA GLU A 59 -10.52 10.66 0.71
C GLU A 59 -9.84 11.49 1.80
N ILE A 60 -9.25 12.64 1.44
CA ILE A 60 -8.66 13.57 2.42
C ILE A 60 -9.72 14.02 3.44
N ARG A 61 -10.93 14.32 2.99
CA ARG A 61 -12.04 14.69 3.88
C ARG A 61 -12.37 13.55 4.84
N ARG A 62 -12.55 12.32 4.34
CA ARG A 62 -12.81 11.12 5.15
C ARG A 62 -11.74 10.92 6.22
N LEU A 63 -10.46 10.98 5.83
CA LEU A 63 -9.33 10.82 6.74
C LEU A 63 -9.31 11.90 7.84
N THR A 64 -9.57 13.16 7.48
CA THR A 64 -9.50 14.28 8.43
C THR A 64 -10.74 14.41 9.33
N GLN A 65 -11.94 14.25 8.78
CA GLN A 65 -13.20 14.48 9.49
C GLN A 65 -13.73 13.25 10.19
N GLU A 66 -13.61 12.06 9.60
CA GLU A 66 -14.14 10.83 10.19
C GLU A 66 -13.10 10.10 11.04
N LEU A 67 -11.88 9.96 10.51
CA LEU A 67 -10.81 9.26 11.21
C LEU A 67 -9.96 10.19 12.10
N GLY A 68 -10.16 11.50 12.02
CA GLY A 68 -9.43 12.49 12.84
C GLY A 68 -7.93 12.55 12.55
N VAL A 69 -7.50 12.10 11.37
CA VAL A 69 -6.09 12.05 10.96
C VAL A 69 -5.63 13.47 10.64
N ASN A 70 -4.45 13.85 11.14
CA ASN A 70 -3.87 15.15 10.82
C ASN A 70 -3.31 15.19 9.39
N LEU A 71 -2.90 16.36 8.91
CA LEU A 71 -2.44 16.51 7.53
C LEU A 71 -1.15 15.72 7.22
N ALA A 72 -0.27 15.52 8.20
CA ALA A 72 0.95 14.72 8.01
C ALA A 72 0.63 13.23 7.83
N GLY A 73 -0.31 12.71 8.62
CA GLY A 73 -0.83 11.35 8.44
C GLY A 73 -1.59 11.18 7.13
N VAL A 74 -2.37 12.17 6.72
CA VAL A 74 -3.04 12.17 5.41
C VAL A 74 -2.02 12.10 4.28
N GLU A 75 -0.97 12.92 4.33
CA GLU A 75 0.09 12.92 3.33
C GLU A 75 0.73 11.53 3.19
N GLU A 76 1.06 10.90 4.33
CA GLU A 76 1.65 9.57 4.37
C GLU A 76 0.70 8.48 3.81
N ILE A 77 -0.59 8.53 4.16
CA ILE A 77 -1.60 7.62 3.63
C ILE A 77 -1.75 7.77 2.12
N MET A 78 -1.84 9.01 1.62
CA MET A 78 -2.00 9.29 0.19
C MET A 78 -0.75 8.87 -0.61
N ARG A 79 0.44 9.05 -0.04
CA ARG A 79 1.71 8.57 -0.62
C ARG A 79 1.70 7.04 -0.77
N LEU A 80 1.38 6.31 0.31
CA LEU A 80 1.34 4.85 0.30
C LEU A 80 0.30 4.30 -0.68
N ARG A 81 -0.89 4.92 -0.78
CA ARG A 81 -1.89 4.53 -1.79
C ARG A 81 -1.39 4.74 -3.21
N SER A 82 -0.75 5.88 -3.46
CA SER A 82 -0.17 6.18 -4.79
C SER A 82 0.94 5.18 -5.14
N GLU A 83 1.75 4.77 -4.18
CA GLU A 83 2.77 3.73 -4.35
C GLU A 83 2.15 2.36 -4.64
N LEU A 84 1.06 2.00 -3.94
CA LEU A 84 0.32 0.77 -4.20
C LEU A 84 -0.22 0.73 -5.63
N GLU A 85 -0.90 1.80 -6.06
CA GLU A 85 -1.43 1.93 -7.43
C GLU A 85 -0.31 1.84 -8.47
N ALA A 86 0.80 2.56 -8.26
CA ALA A 86 1.93 2.56 -9.18
C ALA A 86 2.60 1.19 -9.27
N LEU A 87 2.71 0.48 -8.14
CA LEU A 87 3.26 -0.87 -8.10
C LEU A 87 2.35 -1.87 -8.81
N GLN A 88 1.04 -1.79 -8.62
CA GLN A 88 0.05 -2.62 -9.33
C GLN A 88 0.17 -2.42 -10.84
N ALA A 89 0.18 -1.18 -11.31
CA ALA A 89 0.30 -0.89 -12.74
C ALA A 89 1.63 -1.40 -13.33
N ARG A 90 2.73 -1.26 -12.59
CA ARG A 90 4.04 -1.81 -12.99
C ARG A 90 4.02 -3.34 -13.06
N PHE A 91 3.38 -3.99 -12.08
CA PHE A 91 3.23 -5.44 -12.06
C PHE A 91 2.42 -5.93 -13.26
N GLU A 92 1.26 -5.34 -13.51
CA GLU A 92 0.40 -5.70 -14.63
C GLU A 92 1.12 -5.57 -15.98
N ALA A 93 1.87 -4.48 -16.17
CA ALA A 93 2.65 -4.25 -17.38
C ALA A 93 3.76 -5.29 -17.58
N GLU A 94 4.53 -5.59 -16.52
CA GLU A 94 5.63 -6.56 -16.59
C GLU A 94 5.11 -8.00 -16.82
N VAL A 95 4.03 -8.38 -16.12
CA VAL A 95 3.39 -9.68 -16.34
C VAL A 95 2.85 -9.79 -17.76
N ALA A 96 2.17 -8.77 -18.27
CA ALA A 96 1.67 -8.77 -19.64
C ALA A 96 2.80 -8.94 -20.66
N ARG A 97 3.94 -8.25 -20.44
CA ARG A 97 5.14 -8.38 -21.26
C ARG A 97 5.69 -9.81 -21.24
N LEU A 98 5.95 -10.37 -20.06
CA LEU A 98 6.50 -11.72 -19.92
C LEU A 98 5.55 -12.79 -20.49
N LYS A 99 4.24 -12.65 -20.26
CA LYS A 99 3.23 -13.55 -20.85
C LYS A 99 3.25 -13.50 -22.38
N ALA A 100 3.36 -12.31 -22.97
CA ALA A 100 3.45 -12.15 -24.42
C ALA A 100 4.71 -12.81 -25.01
N GLU A 101 5.83 -12.76 -24.29
CA GLU A 101 7.10 -13.38 -24.70
C GLU A 101 7.07 -14.92 -24.59
N ILE A 102 6.37 -15.45 -23.59
CA ILE A 102 6.10 -16.90 -23.48
C ILE A 102 5.22 -17.37 -24.65
N GLY A 103 4.20 -16.58 -25.04
CA GLY A 103 3.28 -16.88 -26.14
C GLY A 103 2.22 -17.94 -25.75
N ASP A 104 1.74 -18.73 -26.72
CA ASP A 104 0.62 -19.67 -26.54
C ASP A 104 0.87 -20.79 -25.52
N ARG A 105 2.15 -21.12 -25.24
CA ARG A 105 2.57 -22.08 -24.21
C ARG A 105 2.06 -21.66 -22.82
N PHE A 106 1.85 -20.36 -22.60
CA PHE A 106 1.28 -19.82 -21.38
C PHE A 106 -0.16 -20.32 -21.16
N GLN A 107 -0.99 -20.35 -22.20
CA GLN A 107 -2.38 -20.82 -22.12
C GLN A 107 -2.48 -22.33 -21.86
N GLU A 108 -1.52 -23.10 -22.38
CA GLU A 108 -1.47 -24.56 -22.23
C GLU A 108 -1.08 -25.01 -20.81
N LEU A 109 -0.25 -24.23 -20.12
CA LEU A 109 0.21 -24.50 -18.74
C LEU A 109 -0.70 -23.88 -17.67
N GLU A 110 -1.33 -22.74 -17.93
CA GLU A 110 -2.32 -22.12 -17.00
C GLU A 110 -3.55 -23.05 -16.81
N ARG A 111 -3.90 -23.85 -17.84
CA ARG A 111 -4.88 -24.94 -17.73
C ARG A 111 -4.49 -26.07 -16.77
N LYS A 112 -3.20 -26.26 -16.48
CA LYS A 112 -2.69 -27.35 -15.62
C LYS A 112 -2.29 -26.90 -14.20
N ALA A 113 -2.08 -25.60 -13.96
CA ALA A 113 -1.61 -25.14 -12.66
C ALA A 113 -2.07 -23.72 -12.35
N LEU A 114 -3.24 -23.62 -11.71
CA LEU A 114 -3.54 -22.49 -10.84
C LEU A 114 -3.35 -22.94 -9.38
N PRO A 115 -2.26 -22.57 -8.68
CA PRO A 115 -2.34 -22.52 -7.23
C PRO A 115 -3.38 -21.45 -6.86
N PRO A 116 -4.29 -21.73 -5.92
CA PRO A 116 -5.34 -20.78 -5.54
C PRO A 116 -4.75 -19.46 -5.01
N PRO A 117 -5.48 -18.33 -5.14
CA PRO A 117 -5.07 -17.07 -4.55
C PRO A 117 -5.05 -17.22 -3.02
N GLY A 118 -3.87 -17.29 -2.41
CA GLY A 118 -3.80 -17.48 -0.96
C GLY A 118 -2.44 -17.77 -0.34
N GLU A 119 -1.39 -18.06 -1.11
CA GLU A 119 -0.06 -18.28 -0.51
C GLU A 119 0.52 -16.95 -0.04
N THR A 120 0.39 -16.71 1.27
CA THR A 120 1.15 -15.71 1.99
C THR A 120 2.64 -15.97 1.78
N PRO A 121 3.47 -14.91 1.59
CA PRO A 121 4.90 -15.09 1.42
C PRO A 121 5.48 -15.95 2.55
N LYS A 122 6.41 -16.85 2.20
CA LYS A 122 7.08 -17.74 3.17
C LYS A 122 7.59 -16.90 4.36
N PRO A 123 7.38 -17.33 5.61
CA PRO A 123 7.79 -16.57 6.78
C PRO A 123 9.30 -16.31 6.72
N SER A 124 9.69 -15.04 6.81
CA SER A 124 11.09 -14.66 6.78
C SER A 124 11.73 -14.97 8.14
N PRO A 125 13.07 -15.09 8.22
CA PRO A 125 13.75 -15.26 9.51
C PRO A 125 13.38 -14.19 10.56
N LYS A 126 12.96 -13.00 10.10
CA LYS A 126 12.50 -11.88 10.93
C LYS A 126 11.15 -12.13 11.61
N ASP A 127 10.37 -13.13 11.19
CA ASP A 127 9.09 -13.54 11.80
C ASP A 127 9.29 -14.52 12.97
N ARG A 128 10.54 -14.86 13.29
CA ARG A 128 10.86 -15.72 14.42
C ARG A 128 10.56 -14.97 15.73
N PRO A 129 9.71 -15.53 16.62
CA PRO A 129 9.34 -14.86 17.87
C PRO A 129 10.46 -15.08 18.91
N VAL A 130 11.33 -14.08 19.08
CA VAL A 130 12.55 -14.19 19.91
C VAL A 130 12.47 -13.32 21.17
N TYR A 131 11.85 -12.14 21.09
CA TYR A 131 11.92 -11.14 22.14
C TYR A 131 10.74 -11.22 23.10
N VAL A 132 10.98 -11.24 24.41
CA VAL A 132 9.91 -11.08 25.42
C VAL A 132 9.48 -9.62 25.52
N ILE A 133 8.33 -9.35 26.13
CA ILE A 133 7.75 -7.99 26.19
C ILE A 133 8.68 -6.94 26.84
N SER A 134 9.47 -7.31 27.85
CA SER A 134 10.41 -6.40 28.50
C SER A 134 11.51 -5.95 27.54
N VAL A 135 12.14 -6.91 26.86
CA VAL A 135 13.18 -6.65 25.84
C VAL A 135 12.58 -5.87 24.66
N ALA A 136 11.39 -6.25 24.20
CA ALA A 136 10.70 -5.55 23.13
C ALA A 136 10.42 -4.09 23.47
N ALA A 137 9.96 -3.83 24.71
CA ALA A 137 9.69 -2.49 25.23
C ALA A 137 10.97 -1.63 25.30
N GLU A 138 12.07 -2.22 25.75
CA GLU A 138 13.38 -1.56 25.81
C GLU A 138 13.91 -1.21 24.41
N LEU A 139 13.87 -2.16 23.47
CA LEU A 139 14.36 -1.99 22.08
C LEU A 139 13.64 -0.90 21.27
N VAL A 140 12.45 -0.51 21.69
CA VAL A 140 11.63 0.53 21.06
C VAL A 140 11.43 1.75 21.95
N GLU A 141 12.04 1.74 23.14
CA GLU A 141 11.96 2.75 24.20
C GLU A 141 10.50 3.15 24.53
N MET A 142 9.64 2.15 24.72
CA MET A 142 8.25 2.35 25.12
C MET A 142 7.91 1.58 26.38
N HIS A 143 6.89 2.04 27.11
CA HIS A 143 6.41 1.32 28.27
C HIS A 143 5.70 0.00 27.87
N PRO A 144 5.86 -1.12 28.60
CA PRO A 144 5.17 -2.38 28.29
C PRO A 144 3.64 -2.28 28.23
N GLN A 145 3.02 -1.34 28.95
CA GLN A 145 1.58 -1.09 28.84
C GLN A 145 1.19 -0.47 27.49
N THR A 146 2.06 0.32 26.87
CA THR A 146 1.88 0.86 25.52
C THR A 146 1.88 -0.28 24.50
N LEU A 147 2.80 -1.23 24.61
CA LEU A 147 2.80 -2.44 23.76
C LEU A 147 1.51 -3.25 23.92
N ARG A 148 0.99 -3.39 25.16
CA ARG A 148 -0.30 -4.05 25.41
C ARG A 148 -1.47 -3.27 24.82
N LEU A 149 -1.43 -1.93 24.87
CA LEU A 149 -2.44 -1.08 24.24
C LEU A 149 -2.47 -1.32 22.73
N TYR A 150 -1.31 -1.34 22.07
CA TYR A 150 -1.19 -1.59 20.63
C TYR A 150 -1.64 -3.01 20.26
N GLU A 151 -1.32 -4.02 21.06
CA GLU A 151 -1.86 -5.39 20.90
C GLU A 151 -3.40 -5.41 20.98
N ARG A 152 -3.99 -4.75 21.99
CA ARG A 152 -5.47 -4.67 22.13
C ARG A 152 -6.13 -3.93 20.96
N LYS A 153 -5.45 -2.92 20.41
CA LYS A 153 -5.90 -2.19 19.23
C LYS A 153 -5.63 -2.94 17.93
N GLY A 154 -5.05 -4.15 17.99
CA GLY A 154 -4.80 -4.99 16.83
C GLY A 154 -3.61 -4.57 15.96
N LEU A 155 -2.87 -3.52 16.34
CA LEU A 155 -1.74 -2.98 15.60
C LEU A 155 -0.54 -3.94 15.56
N ILE A 156 -0.43 -4.82 16.56
CA ILE A 156 0.55 -5.89 16.63
C ILE A 156 -0.09 -7.19 17.12
N LYS A 157 0.43 -8.33 16.66
CA LYS A 157 -0.08 -9.67 16.99
C LYS A 157 1.08 -10.61 17.35
N PRO A 158 1.76 -10.39 18.49
CA PRO A 158 2.88 -11.22 18.90
C PRO A 158 2.45 -12.67 19.12
N LYS A 159 3.33 -13.62 18.82
CA LYS A 159 3.07 -15.05 19.06
C LYS A 159 3.09 -15.34 20.56
N ARG A 160 2.31 -16.34 20.98
CA ARG A 160 2.35 -16.83 22.37
C ARG A 160 3.14 -18.14 22.43
N SER A 161 4.06 -18.23 23.38
CA SER A 161 4.75 -19.48 23.70
C SER A 161 3.81 -20.47 24.41
N SER A 162 4.22 -21.74 24.51
CA SER A 162 3.52 -22.80 25.25
C SER A 162 3.19 -22.41 26.70
N GLY A 163 4.00 -21.54 27.31
CA GLY A 163 3.78 -20.94 28.64
C GLY A 163 2.95 -19.65 28.69
N LYS A 164 2.15 -19.31 27.65
CA LYS A 164 1.35 -18.07 27.51
C LYS A 164 2.14 -16.75 27.43
N THR A 165 3.48 -16.77 27.45
CA THR A 165 4.32 -15.57 27.29
C THR A 165 4.27 -15.03 25.87
N ARG A 166 4.16 -13.69 25.73
CA ARG A 166 4.23 -12.99 24.43
C ARG A 166 5.67 -12.97 23.94
N LEU A 167 5.86 -13.42 22.71
CA LEU A 167 7.11 -13.37 22.02
C LEU A 167 6.93 -12.54 20.74
N TYR A 168 7.74 -11.50 20.67
CA TYR A 168 7.81 -10.53 19.61
C TYR A 168 8.90 -10.96 18.63
N SER A 169 8.59 -10.84 17.36
CA SER A 169 9.53 -11.04 16.27
C SER A 169 10.28 -9.75 15.96
N GLU A 170 11.36 -9.81 15.19
CA GLU A 170 12.06 -8.60 14.72
C GLU A 170 11.12 -7.70 13.91
N ARG A 171 10.23 -8.31 13.11
CA ARG A 171 9.16 -7.60 12.41
C ARG A 171 8.19 -6.88 13.36
N ASP A 172 7.87 -7.46 14.51
CA ASP A 172 7.04 -6.78 15.50
C ASP A 172 7.77 -5.57 16.11
N ILE A 173 9.09 -5.66 16.31
CA ILE A 173 9.92 -4.54 16.77
C ILE A 173 9.95 -3.41 15.73
N GLU A 174 10.15 -3.73 14.45
CA GLU A 174 10.08 -2.76 13.35
C GLU A 174 8.72 -2.07 13.29
N LYS A 175 7.61 -2.84 13.39
CA LYS A 175 6.26 -2.28 13.44
C LYS A 175 6.05 -1.36 14.63
N LEU A 176 6.56 -1.73 15.81
CA LEU A 176 6.45 -0.92 17.03
C LEU A 176 7.23 0.40 16.92
N ARG A 177 8.43 0.38 16.31
CA ARG A 177 9.20 1.61 16.03
C ARG A 177 8.43 2.53 15.09
N GLU A 178 7.83 1.97 14.05
CA GLU A 178 7.04 2.76 13.10
C GLU A 178 5.80 3.37 13.75
N ILE A 179 5.06 2.60 14.56
CA ILE A 179 3.91 3.11 15.33
C ILE A 179 4.35 4.25 16.26
N ARG A 180 5.50 4.11 16.93
CA ARG A 180 6.06 5.18 17.77
C ARG A 180 6.36 6.43 16.95
N ARG A 181 7.05 6.29 15.82
CA ARG A 181 7.37 7.41 14.91
C ARG A 181 6.11 8.15 14.47
N LEU A 182 5.10 7.41 14.00
CA LEU A 182 3.84 7.98 13.53
C LEU A 182 3.08 8.72 14.64
N THR A 183 3.06 8.18 15.86
CA THR A 183 2.33 8.80 16.98
C THR A 183 3.09 9.95 17.64
N GLN A 184 4.40 9.83 17.84
CA GLN A 184 5.20 10.81 18.58
C GLN A 184 5.77 11.92 17.70
N GLU A 185 6.21 11.61 16.47
CA GLU A 185 6.84 12.59 15.59
C GLU A 185 5.82 13.22 14.64
N LEU A 186 4.98 12.41 14.00
CA LEU A 186 3.98 12.90 13.05
C LEU A 186 2.67 13.30 13.73
N GLY A 187 2.47 12.96 15.01
CA GLY A 187 1.25 13.26 15.76
C GLY A 187 0.00 12.56 15.22
N VAL A 188 0.17 11.45 14.51
CA VAL A 188 -0.93 10.68 13.91
C VAL A 188 -1.65 9.91 15.01
N ASN A 189 -2.99 9.94 14.99
CA ASN A 189 -3.79 9.19 15.95
C ASN A 189 -3.78 7.68 15.63
N LEU A 190 -4.31 6.85 16.53
CA LEU A 190 -4.26 5.40 16.36
C LEU A 190 -5.03 4.90 15.13
N ALA A 191 -6.12 5.56 14.72
CA ALA A 191 -6.88 5.19 13.54
C ALA A 191 -6.09 5.46 12.24
N GLY A 192 -5.39 6.59 12.18
CA GLY A 192 -4.47 6.90 11.08
C GLY A 192 -3.27 5.96 11.07
N VAL A 193 -2.71 5.61 12.23
CA VAL A 193 -1.64 4.61 12.32
C VAL A 193 -2.12 3.25 11.80
N GLU A 194 -3.32 2.81 12.17
CA GLU A 194 -3.89 1.56 11.67
C GLU A 194 -3.98 1.55 10.14
N GLU A 195 -4.51 2.62 9.54
CA GLU A 195 -4.62 2.75 8.08
C GLU A 195 -3.25 2.77 7.38
N ILE A 196 -2.27 3.50 7.93
CA ILE A 196 -0.89 3.53 7.42
C ILE A 196 -0.25 2.14 7.47
N MET A 197 -0.39 1.44 8.61
CA MET A 197 0.20 0.11 8.79
C MET A 197 -0.46 -0.94 7.90
N ARG A 198 -1.78 -0.82 7.65
CA ARG A 198 -2.52 -1.65 6.70
C ARG A 198 -1.97 -1.47 5.28
N LEU A 199 -1.88 -0.22 4.81
CA LEU A 199 -1.37 0.09 3.47
C LEU A 199 0.07 -0.36 3.26
N ARG A 200 0.94 -0.20 4.27
CA ARG A 200 2.32 -0.71 4.22
C ARG A 200 2.36 -2.23 4.11
N SER A 201 1.52 -2.93 4.88
CA SER A 201 1.43 -4.38 4.84
C SER A 201 0.92 -4.88 3.47
N GLU A 202 -0.03 -4.15 2.88
CA GLU A 202 -0.52 -4.43 1.52
C GLU A 202 0.56 -4.22 0.46
N LEU A 203 1.33 -3.13 0.57
CA LEU A 203 2.45 -2.84 -0.32
C LEU A 203 3.50 -3.95 -0.26
N GLU A 204 3.91 -4.36 0.94
CA GLU A 204 4.89 -5.44 1.12
C GLU A 204 4.36 -6.78 0.58
N ALA A 205 3.09 -7.12 0.85
CA ALA A 205 2.48 -8.33 0.35
C ALA A 205 2.38 -8.33 -1.19
N LEU A 206 2.05 -7.19 -1.78
CA LEU A 206 1.98 -7.05 -3.24
C LEU A 206 3.38 -7.15 -3.87
N GLN A 207 4.40 -6.53 -3.27
CA GLN A 207 5.80 -6.67 -3.72
C GLN A 207 6.26 -8.12 -3.71
N ALA A 208 6.04 -8.84 -2.61
CA ALA A 208 6.43 -10.24 -2.51
C ALA A 208 5.70 -11.13 -3.53
N ARG A 209 4.41 -10.86 -3.78
CA ARG A 209 3.63 -11.53 -4.83
C ARG A 209 4.19 -11.24 -6.21
N PHE A 210 4.52 -9.98 -6.49
CA PHE A 210 5.12 -9.58 -7.77
C PHE A 210 6.45 -10.30 -8.02
N GLU A 211 7.34 -10.28 -7.04
CA GLU A 211 8.65 -10.94 -7.14
C GLU A 211 8.51 -12.43 -7.41
N ALA A 212 7.60 -13.12 -6.70
CA ALA A 212 7.35 -14.53 -6.89
C ALA A 212 6.81 -14.85 -8.29
N GLU A 213 5.84 -14.06 -8.78
CA GLU A 213 5.24 -14.28 -10.10
C GLU A 213 6.23 -14.00 -11.22
N VAL A 214 7.00 -12.92 -11.14
CA VAL A 214 8.06 -12.63 -12.12
C VAL A 214 9.12 -13.72 -12.14
N ALA A 215 9.57 -14.20 -10.98
CA ALA A 215 10.53 -15.29 -10.91
C ALA A 215 9.99 -16.57 -11.58
N ARG A 216 8.70 -16.90 -11.34
CA ARG A 216 8.02 -18.02 -11.99
C ARG A 216 7.99 -17.87 -13.51
N LEU A 217 7.58 -16.71 -14.03
CA LEU A 217 7.50 -16.47 -15.48
C LEU A 217 8.89 -16.51 -16.15
N LYS A 218 9.92 -15.97 -15.48
CA LYS A 218 11.30 -16.05 -15.98
C LYS A 218 11.83 -17.48 -16.05
N LEU A 219 11.47 -18.34 -15.10
CA LEU A 219 11.87 -19.74 -15.14
C LEU A 219 11.24 -20.45 -16.36
N LEU A 220 9.96 -20.19 -16.64
CA LEU A 220 9.28 -20.74 -17.81
C LEU A 220 9.90 -20.29 -19.13
N LEU A 221 10.33 -19.02 -19.21
CA LEU A 221 11.06 -18.52 -20.37
C LEU A 221 12.37 -19.29 -20.60
N LEU A 222 13.16 -19.51 -19.55
CA LEU A 222 14.41 -20.26 -19.63
C LEU A 222 14.19 -21.73 -20.04
N GLU A 223 13.10 -22.34 -19.61
CA GLU A 223 12.73 -23.71 -20.03
C GLU A 223 12.38 -23.75 -21.52
N LYS A 224 11.61 -22.79 -22.02
CA LYS A 224 11.29 -22.65 -23.45
C LYS A 224 12.54 -22.50 -24.31
N GLU A 225 13.44 -21.60 -23.94
CA GLU A 225 14.69 -21.37 -24.68
C GLU A 225 15.55 -22.64 -24.75
N LYS A 226 15.61 -23.44 -23.68
CA LYS A 226 16.34 -24.72 -23.67
C LYS A 226 15.72 -25.76 -24.60
N GLU A 227 14.40 -25.87 -24.64
CA GLU A 227 13.71 -26.81 -25.52
C GLU A 227 13.89 -26.46 -27.01
N GLU A 228 13.83 -25.16 -27.36
CA GLU A 228 14.05 -24.70 -28.74
C GLU A 228 15.49 -25.00 -29.23
N VAL A 229 16.48 -24.90 -28.34
CA VAL A 229 17.88 -25.24 -28.65
C VAL A 229 18.08 -26.76 -28.78
N LEU A 230 17.37 -27.59 -28.02
CA LEU A 230 17.49 -29.05 -28.03
C LEU A 230 16.66 -29.75 -29.11
N GLY A 231 15.54 -29.16 -29.53
CA GLY A 231 14.63 -29.72 -30.54
C GLY A 231 14.99 -29.38 -32.00
N GLY A 232 15.99 -28.52 -32.22
CA GLY A 232 16.43 -28.07 -33.56
C GLY A 232 17.66 -28.79 -34.13
N GLY A 233 18.09 -29.92 -33.53
CA GLY A 233 19.27 -30.71 -33.94
C GLY A 233 18.95 -31.99 -34.67
#